data_AF-A0A938FE88-F1
#
_entry.id   AF-A0A938FE88-F1
#
_cell.length_a   1.000
_cell.length_b   1.000
_cell.length_c   1.000
_cell.angle_alpha   90.00
_cell.angle_beta   90.00
_cell.angle_gamma   90.00
#
_symmetry.space_group_name_H-M   'P 1'
#
loop_
_entity.id
_entity.type
_entity.pdbx_description
1 polymer ?
#
loop_
_entity_poly.entity_id
_entity_poly.type
_entity_poly.pdbx_seq_one_letter_code
_entity_poly.pdbx_strand_id
1 'polypeptide(L)' 'LLVLFFSATSFFLLESQGLFKAFAVPSYVMGLAFTLFEILIAFLQAYIFTLLTAVYIQMSLSEEH' A
#
# COMPACT_ATOMS: atom_id res chain seq x y z
N LEU A 1 4.63 -1.02 -4.38
CA LEU A 1 5.81 -0.13 -4.31
C LEU A 1 6.66 -0.39 -3.06
N LEU A 2 6.08 -0.98 -2.01
CA LEU A 2 6.80 -1.34 -0.78
C LEU A 2 8.08 -2.16 -0.96
N VAL A 3 8.08 -3.14 -1.87
CA VAL A 3 9.29 -3.94 -2.16
C VAL A 3 10.48 -3.07 -2.54
N LEU A 4 10.26 -1.98 -3.28
CA LEU A 4 11.31 -1.05 -3.69
C LEU A 4 11.84 -0.23 -2.50
N PHE A 5 10.94 0.27 -1.64
CA PHE A 5 11.33 1.07 -0.48
C PHE A 5 12.05 0.24 0.60
N PHE A 6 11.61 -0.99 0.82
CA PHE A 6 12.27 -1.88 1.78
C PHE A 6 13.59 -2.45 1.25
N SER A 7 13.71 -2.72 -0.05
CA SER A 7 14.99 -3.11 -0.64
C SER A 7 16.02 -1.99 -0.59
N ALA A 8 15.61 -0.75 -0.89
CA ALA A 8 16.45 0.44 -0.74
C ALA A 8 16.91 0.64 0.71
N THR A 9 16.00 0.49 1.67
CA THR A 9 16.33 0.60 3.11
C THR A 9 17.31 -0.50 3.54
N SER A 10 17.12 -1.74 3.08
CA SER A 10 18.03 -2.86 3.33
C SER A 10 19.44 -2.59 2.78
N PHE A 11 19.53 -2.05 1.57
CA PHE A 11 20.81 -1.63 0.97
C PHE A 11 21.52 -0.55 1.81
N PHE A 12 20.79 0.49 2.24
CA PHE A 12 21.38 1.53 3.08
C PHE A 12 21.80 1.03 4.47
N LEU A 13 21.10 0.05 5.05
CA LEU A 13 21.46 -0.51 6.35
C LEU A 13 22.65 -1.48 6.30
N LEU A 14 22.69 -2.36 5.30
CA LEU A 14 23.59 -3.50 5.29
C LEU A 14 24.83 -3.28 4.41
N GLU A 15 24.67 -2.65 3.24
CA GLU A 15 25.78 -2.45 2.30
C GLU A 15 26.41 -1.06 2.39
N SER A 16 25.64 -0.01 2.73
CA SER A 16 26.20 1.34 2.66
C SER A 16 27.24 1.62 3.76
N GLN A 17 28.32 2.30 3.35
CA GLN A 17 29.42 2.72 4.22
C GLN A 17 29.50 4.26 4.31
N GLY A 18 29.99 4.78 5.43
CA GLY A 18 30.13 6.21 5.66
C GLY A 18 28.80 6.94 5.85
N LEU A 19 28.73 8.21 5.41
CA LEU A 19 27.58 9.09 5.64
C LEU A 19 26.29 8.59 4.95
N PHE A 20 26.40 7.75 3.93
CA PHE A 20 25.26 7.17 3.24
C PHE A 20 24.39 6.28 4.14
N LYS A 21 24.97 5.73 5.21
CA LYS A 21 24.24 4.93 6.20
C LYS A 21 23.20 5.75 6.98
N ALA A 22 23.39 7.07 7.07
CA ALA A 22 22.41 7.96 7.69
C ALA A 22 21.10 8.05 6.89
N PHE A 23 21.13 7.81 5.57
CA PHE A 23 19.94 7.81 4.72
C PHE A 23 19.02 6.60 4.96
N ALA A 24 19.49 5.58 5.68
CA ALA A 24 18.65 4.44 6.07
C ALA A 24 17.46 4.86 6.93
N VAL A 25 17.62 5.85 7.82
CA VAL A 25 16.57 6.33 8.72
C VAL A 25 15.40 6.96 7.96
N PRO A 26 15.60 8.00 7.11
CA PRO A 26 14.50 8.56 6.34
C PRO A 26 13.90 7.57 5.34
N SER A 27 14.71 6.66 4.76
CA SER A 27 14.20 5.59 3.90
C SER A 27 13.25 4.64 4.64
N TYR A 28 13.59 4.25 5.87
CA TYR A 28 12.75 3.38 6.70
C TYR A 28 11.43 4.07 7.09
N VAL A 29 11.48 5.33 7.52
CA VAL A 29 10.29 6.11 7.86
C VAL A 29 9.37 6.26 6.64
N MET A 30 9.92 6.54 5.47
CA MET A 30 9.14 6.62 4.23
C MET A 30 8.49 5.27 3.90
N GLY A 31 9.24 4.16 4.01
CA GLY A 31 8.70 2.81 3.81
C GLY A 31 7.54 2.47 4.76
N LEU A 32 7.65 2.87 6.04
CA LEU A 32 6.58 2.72 7.02
C LEU A 32 5.34 3.56 6.65
N ALA A 33 5.53 4.83 6.28
CA ALA A 33 4.44 5.72 5.89
C ALA A 33 3.66 5.19 4.68
N PHE A 34 4.36 4.70 3.66
CA PHE A 34 3.72 4.05 2.51
C PHE A 34 3.02 2.74 2.88
N THR A 35 3.51 2.01 3.89
CA THR A 35 2.84 0.77 4.36
C THR A 35 1.47 1.10 4.96
N LEU A 36 1.41 2.12 5.82
CA LEU A 36 0.14 2.58 6.39
C LEU A 36 -0.83 3.10 5.32
N PHE A 37 -0.29 3.83 4.34
CA PHE A 37 -1.08 4.33 3.21
C PHE A 37 -1.62 3.18 2.33
N GLU A 38 -0.81 2.17 2.01
CA GLU A 38 -1.26 1.00 1.25
C GLU A 38 -2.33 0.20 2.04
N ILE A 39 -2.23 0.11 3.37
CA ILE A 39 -3.28 -0.51 4.21
C ILE A 39 -4.61 0.25 4.09
N LEU A 40 -4.58 1.58 4.16
CA LEU A 40 -5.78 2.41 3.96
C LEU A 40 -6.40 2.14 2.58
N ILE A 41 -5.58 2.12 1.53
CA ILE A 41 -6.05 1.83 0.17
C ILE A 41 -6.66 0.43 0.10
N ALA A 42 -6.08 -0.57 0.76
CA ALA A 42 -6.62 -1.93 0.78
C ALA A 42 -8.04 -1.97 1.39
N PHE A 43 -8.28 -1.26 2.49
CA PHE A 43 -9.63 -1.11 3.06
C PHE A 43 -10.59 -0.43 2.11
N LEU A 44 -10.16 0.67 1.48
CA LEU A 44 -11.00 1.38 0.51
C LEU A 44 -11.31 0.50 -0.70
N GLN A 45 -10.35 -0.31 -1.16
CA GLN A 45 -10.57 -1.24 -2.25
C GLN A 45 -11.66 -2.25 -1.86
N ALA A 46 -11.52 -2.91 -0.72
CA ALA A 46 -12.50 -3.88 -0.25
C ALA A 46 -13.90 -3.25 -0.12
N TYR A 47 -13.98 -2.02 0.41
CA TYR A 47 -15.23 -1.26 0.48
C TYR A 47 -15.85 -1.05 -0.91
N ILE A 48 -15.09 -0.51 -1.87
CA ILE A 48 -15.57 -0.27 -3.23
C ILE A 48 -16.01 -1.56 -3.90
N PHE A 49 -15.27 -2.66 -3.72
CA PHE A 49 -15.66 -3.96 -4.23
C PHE A 49 -17.05 -4.38 -3.71
N THR A 50 -17.24 -4.36 -2.38
CA THR A 50 -18.53 -4.74 -1.79
C THR A 50 -19.68 -3.85 -2.23
N LEU A 51 -19.44 -2.53 -2.35
CA LEU A 51 -20.44 -1.58 -2.82
C LEU A 51 -20.84 -1.88 -4.27
N LEU A 52 -19.86 -2.04 -5.17
CA LEU A 52 -20.14 -2.36 -6.57
C LEU A 52 -20.87 -3.69 -6.69
N THR A 53 -20.46 -4.72 -5.94
CA THR A 53 -21.18 -5.99 -5.90
C THR A 53 -22.63 -5.82 -5.44
N ALA A 54 -22.89 -5.04 -4.39
CA ALA A 54 -24.24 -4.77 -3.91
C ALA A 54 -25.08 -4.01 -4.93
N VAL A 55 -24.50 -3.05 -5.65
CA VAL A 55 -25.17 -2.31 -6.73
C VAL A 55 -25.46 -3.22 -7.91
N TYR A 56 -24.54 -4.10 -8.32
CA TYR A 56 -24.77 -5.06 -9.39
C TYR A 56 -25.87 -6.07 -9.04
N ILE A 57 -25.92 -6.54 -7.80
CA ILE A 57 -27.02 -7.41 -7.32
C ILE A 57 -28.36 -6.67 -7.42
N GLN A 58 -28.44 -5.42 -6.94
CA GLN A 58 -29.67 -4.63 -7.00
C GLN A 58 -30.14 -4.39 -8.45
N MET A 59 -29.21 -4.10 -9.37
CA MET A 59 -29.56 -3.94 -10.78
C MET A 59 -30.07 -5.26 -11.39
N SER A 60 -29.44 -6.40 -11.08
CA SER A 60 -29.91 -7.71 -11.57
C SER A 60 -31.28 -8.09 -11.05
N LEU A 61 -31.65 -7.68 -9.83
CA LEU A 61 -32.98 -7.89 -9.27
C LEU A 61 -34.02 -6.96 -9.91
N SER A 62 -33.63 -5.73 -10.24
CA SER A 62 -34.54 -4.77 -10.88
C SER A 62 -34.85 -5.09 -12.35
N GLU A 63 -34.01 -5.89 -13.03
CA GLU A 63 -34.30 -6.35 -14.41
C GLU A 63 -35.38 -7.44 -14.47
N GLU A 64 -35.83 -7.99 -13.33
CA GLU A 64 -36.88 -9.01 -13.27
C GLU A 64 -38.31 -8.43 -13.12
N HIS A 65 -38.48 -7.11 -13.23
CA HIS A 65 -39.78 -6.41 -13.32
C HIS A 65 -39.98 -5.79 -14.71
#